data_AF-A0A832FRM1-F1
#
_entry.id   AF-A0A832FRM1-F1
#
_cell.length_a   1.000
_cell.length_b   1.000
_cell.length_c   1.000
_cell.angle_alpha   90.00
_cell.angle_beta   90.00
_cell.angle_gamma   90.00
#
_symmetry.space_group_name_H-M   'P 1'
#
loop_
_entity.id
_entity.type
_entity.pdbx_description
1 polymer ?
#
loop_
_entity_poly.entity_id
_entity_poly.type
_entity_poly.pdbx_seq_one_letter_code
_entity_poly.pdbx_strand_id
1 'polypeptide(L)'
;MKAEARILVSKCTSRLCASIVTRGRGFDTIILALNCRDLCERLEREGYIYELRYSIGDCSCNLPQPPRTSRIPDILDYLEKLLGTTIEFLELKG
;
A
#
# COMPACT_ATOMS: atom_id res chain seq x y z
N MET A 1 23.44 5.07 3.56
CA MET A 1 21.98 5.17 3.34
C MET A 1 21.29 4.44 4.49
N LYS A 2 20.42 5.11 5.26
CA LYS A 2 19.67 4.45 6.36
C LYS A 2 18.76 3.39 5.74
N ALA A 3 19.07 2.11 5.96
CA ALA A 3 18.44 0.95 5.32
C ALA A 3 17.04 0.59 5.87
N GLU A 4 16.41 1.49 6.63
CA GLU A 4 15.26 1.17 7.48
C GLU A 4 14.02 2.04 7.23
N ALA A 5 14.04 2.89 6.19
CA ALA A 5 12.87 3.69 5.85
C ALA A 5 11.72 2.78 5.45
N ARG A 6 10.57 2.90 6.14
CA ARG A 6 9.35 2.20 5.73
C ARG A 6 8.73 2.91 4.53
N ILE A 7 8.36 2.12 3.53
CA ILE A 7 7.79 2.61 2.28
C ILE A 7 6.38 2.06 2.16
N LEU A 8 5.43 2.96 1.94
CA LEU A 8 4.07 2.63 1.55
C LEU A 8 4.06 2.32 0.06
N VAL A 9 3.66 1.12 -0.31
CA VAL A 9 3.36 0.77 -1.69
C VAL A 9 1.86 0.56 -1.79
N SER A 10 1.18 1.28 -2.68
CA SER A 10 -0.28 1.23 -2.78
C SER A 10 -0.76 1.08 -4.22
N LYS A 11 -1.91 0.44 -4.37
CA LYS A 11 -2.62 0.29 -5.65
C LYS A 11 -4.11 0.42 -5.39
N CYS A 12 -4.83 1.02 -6.32
CA CYS A 12 -6.28 1.18 -6.24
C CYS A 12 -6.98 0.75 -7.53
N THR A 13 -8.22 0.32 -7.35
CA THR A 13 -9.24 0.20 -8.39
C THR A 13 -10.30 1.28 -8.16
N SER A 14 -11.40 1.25 -8.92
CA SER A 14 -12.54 2.13 -8.72
C SER A 14 -13.29 1.91 -7.39
N ARG A 15 -13.06 0.78 -6.70
CA ARG A 15 -13.83 0.37 -5.51
C ARG A 15 -12.98 0.09 -4.27
N LEU A 16 -11.71 -0.23 -4.45
CA LEU A 16 -10.83 -0.68 -3.37
C LEU A 16 -9.41 -0.16 -3.58
N CYS A 17 -8.73 0.10 -2.47
CA CYS A 17 -7.31 0.34 -2.41
C CYS A 17 -6.65 -0.73 -1.54
N ALA A 18 -5.48 -1.17 -1.96
CA ALA A 18 -4.63 -2.06 -1.20
C ALA A 18 -3.27 -1.41 -1.00
N SER A 19 -2.65 -1.66 0.14
CA SER A 19 -1.26 -1.26 0.37
C SER A 19 -0.46 -2.31 1.07
N ILE A 20 0.84 -2.26 0.83
CA ILE A 20 1.87 -2.98 1.55
C ILE A 20 2.80 -1.95 2.20
N VAL A 21 3.11 -2.15 3.48
CA VAL A 21 4.23 -1.46 4.14
C VAL A 21 5.47 -2.34 4.05
N THR A 22 6.52 -1.84 3.41
CA THR A 22 7.80 -2.53 3.26
C THR A 22 8.91 -1.89 4.09
N ARG A 23 9.88 -2.69 4.51
CA ARG A 23 11.09 -2.22 5.22
C ARG A 23 12.31 -3.02 4.78
N GLY A 24 13.19 -2.41 3.99
CA GLY A 24 14.38 -3.08 3.46
C GLY A 24 14.00 -4.26 2.56
N ARG A 25 14.23 -5.50 3.02
CA ARG A 25 13.78 -6.74 2.34
C ARG A 25 12.55 -7.37 2.98
N GLY A 26 12.04 -6.77 4.05
CA GLY A 26 10.92 -7.26 4.84
C GLY A 26 9.59 -6.61 4.47
N PHE A 27 8.56 -7.28 4.94
CA PHE A 27 7.16 -6.92 4.80
C PHE A 27 6.57 -6.77 6.20
N ASP A 28 5.85 -5.68 6.45
CA ASP A 28 5.25 -5.43 7.77
C ASP A 28 3.74 -5.71 7.79
N THR A 29 2.97 -5.19 6.82
CA THR A 29 1.51 -5.37 6.78
C THR A 29 0.89 -5.13 5.39
N ILE A 30 -0.29 -5.75 5.16
CA ILE A 30 -1.19 -5.46 4.05
C ILE A 30 -2.46 -4.84 4.61
N ILE A 31 -2.89 -3.72 4.03
CA ILE A 31 -4.14 -3.05 4.39
C ILE A 31 -5.00 -2.88 3.14
N LEU A 32 -6.27 -3.24 3.26
CA LEU A 32 -7.32 -3.01 2.26
C LEU A 32 -8.27 -1.92 2.75
N ALA A 33 -8.72 -1.04 1.86
CA ALA A 33 -9.65 0.03 2.17
C ALA A 33 -10.53 0.34 0.95
N LEU A 34 -11.62 1.10 1.13
CA LEU A 34 -12.53 1.44 0.03
C LEU A 34 -11.96 2.53 -0.88
N ASN A 35 -11.07 3.38 -0.36
CA ASN A 35 -10.43 4.47 -1.08
C ASN A 35 -9.13 4.88 -0.38
N CYS A 36 -8.37 5.81 -0.98
CA CYS A 36 -7.10 6.27 -0.42
C CYS A 36 -7.26 6.97 0.94
N ARG A 37 -8.36 7.69 1.18
CA ARG A 37 -8.57 8.37 2.47
C ARG A 37 -8.70 7.33 3.58
N ASP A 38 -9.59 6.36 3.40
CA ASP A 38 -9.81 5.27 4.36
C ASP A 38 -8.52 4.46 4.59
N LEU A 39 -7.72 4.27 3.54
CA LEU A 39 -6.42 3.61 3.63
C LEU A 39 -5.46 4.37 4.56
N CYS A 40 -5.31 5.68 4.34
CA CYS A 40 -4.43 6.51 5.17
C CYS A 40 -4.92 6.60 6.62
N GLU A 41 -6.23 6.74 6.85
CA GLU A 41 -6.82 6.75 8.19
C GLU A 41 -6.61 5.40 8.92
N ARG A 42 -6.65 4.26 8.20
CA ARG A 42 -6.29 2.95 8.77
C ARG A 42 -4.81 2.85 9.10
N LEU A 43 -3.93 3.27 8.20
CA LEU A 43 -2.47 3.29 8.43
C LEU A 43 -2.09 4.14 9.64
N GLU A 44 -2.77 5.28 9.84
CA GLU A 44 -2.59 6.13 11.02
C GLU A 44 -3.05 5.43 12.30
N ARG A 45 -4.26 4.87 12.29
CA ARG A 45 -4.85 4.18 13.44
C ARG A 45 -4.05 2.96 13.88
N GLU A 46 -3.48 2.24 12.92
CA GLU A 46 -2.61 1.08 13.17
C GLU A 46 -1.15 1.49 13.50
N GLY A 47 -0.85 2.79 13.50
CA GLY A 47 0.44 3.34 13.93
C GLY A 47 1.56 3.34 12.88
N TYR A 48 1.30 2.82 11.68
CA TYR A 48 2.30 2.72 10.62
C TYR A 48 2.70 4.09 10.06
N ILE A 49 1.79 5.07 10.05
CA ILE A 49 2.03 6.34 9.35
C ILE A 49 3.23 7.13 9.89
N TYR A 50 3.51 7.02 11.19
CA TYR A 50 4.61 7.73 11.84
C TYR A 50 5.99 7.18 11.46
N GLU A 51 6.02 5.96 10.94
CA GLU A 51 7.23 5.25 10.57
C GLU A 51 7.50 5.29 9.07
N LEU A 52 6.46 5.57 8.28
CA LEU A 52 6.55 5.76 6.84
C LEU A 52 7.37 7.01 6.50
N ARG A 53 8.22 6.88 5.48
CA ARG A 53 9.04 7.99 4.97
C ARG A 53 8.74 8.32 3.52
N TYR A 54 8.27 7.33 2.77
CA TYR A 54 8.00 7.45 1.35
C TYR A 54 6.74 6.68 0.96
N SER A 55 6.13 7.09 -0.13
CA SER A 55 5.03 6.37 -0.78
C SER A 55 5.31 6.15 -2.25
N ILE A 56 4.82 5.03 -2.78
CA ILE A 56 4.80 4.73 -4.21
C ILE A 56 3.47 4.12 -4.59
N GLY A 57 2.93 4.53 -5.73
CA GLY A 57 1.65 4.06 -6.25
C GLY A 57 0.55 5.12 -6.11
N ASP A 58 -0.69 4.65 -5.98
CA ASP A 58 -1.88 5.49 -6.18
C ASP A 58 -2.21 6.38 -4.96
N CYS A 59 -1.92 5.90 -3.74
CA CYS A 59 -2.13 6.65 -2.51
C CYS A 59 -0.79 7.08 -1.90
N SER A 60 -0.61 8.39 -1.70
CA SER A 60 0.59 8.95 -1.10
C SER A 60 0.51 9.16 0.41
N CYS A 61 -0.69 9.36 0.98
CA CYS A 61 -0.88 9.75 2.38
C CYS A 61 0.00 10.95 2.80
N ASN A 62 0.17 11.93 1.90
CA ASN A 62 1.05 13.09 2.07
C ASN A 62 2.55 12.75 2.23
N LEU A 63 2.96 11.54 1.87
CA LEU A 63 4.36 11.13 1.85
C LEU A 63 5.00 11.49 0.50
N PRO A 64 6.29 11.84 0.48
CA PRO A 64 7.01 12.07 -0.76
C PRO A 64 7.30 10.73 -1.47
N GLN A 65 7.57 10.81 -2.76
CA GLN A 65 8.14 9.67 -3.49
C GLN A 65 9.62 9.47 -3.12
N PRO A 66 10.12 8.23 -3.08
CA PRO A 66 11.53 7.98 -2.79
C PRO A 66 12.42 8.37 -3.96
N PRO A 67 13.66 8.85 -3.70
CA PRO A 67 14.58 9.34 -4.74
C PRO A 67 15.12 8.22 -5.66
N ARG A 68 15.03 6.95 -5.26
CA ARG A 68 15.39 5.77 -6.06
C ARG A 68 14.47 4.61 -5.71
N THR A 69 14.01 3.88 -6.72
CA THR A 69 13.13 2.71 -6.55
C THR A 69 13.77 1.46 -7.14
N SER A 70 13.98 0.42 -6.32
CA SER A 70 14.28 -0.93 -6.81
C SER A 70 13.32 -1.93 -6.14
N ARG A 71 12.76 -2.87 -6.93
CA ARG A 71 11.78 -3.93 -6.53
C ARG A 71 10.32 -3.51 -6.27
N ILE A 72 9.90 -2.35 -6.74
CA ILE A 72 8.50 -1.90 -6.62
C ILE A 72 7.53 -2.54 -7.64
N PRO A 73 7.93 -2.87 -8.88
CA PRO A 73 7.01 -3.45 -9.87
C PRO A 73 6.32 -4.74 -9.41
N ASP A 74 7.07 -5.66 -8.79
CA ASP A 74 6.53 -6.96 -8.34
C ASP A 74 5.46 -6.79 -7.25
N ILE A 75 5.64 -5.81 -6.37
CA ILE A 75 4.69 -5.51 -5.29
C ILE A 75 3.41 -4.90 -5.87
N LEU A 76 3.54 -4.03 -6.88
CA LEU A 76 2.38 -3.44 -7.55
C LEU A 76 1.56 -4.50 -8.31
N ASP A 77 2.23 -5.42 -9.01
CA ASP A 77 1.57 -6.56 -9.69
C ASP A 77 0.84 -7.47 -8.68
N TYR A 78 1.48 -7.75 -7.54
CA TYR A 78 0.83 -8.50 -6.46
C TYR A 78 -0.42 -7.78 -5.91
N LEU A 79 -0.33 -6.48 -5.65
CA LEU A 79 -1.46 -5.69 -5.15
C LEU A 79 -2.61 -5.64 -6.17
N GLU A 80 -2.30 -5.54 -7.45
CA GLU A 80 -3.30 -5.54 -8.53
C GLU A 80 -4.05 -6.88 -8.59
N LYS A 81 -3.33 -8.00 -8.52
CA LYS A 81 -3.94 -9.34 -8.44
C LYS A 81 -4.80 -9.51 -7.19
N LEU A 82 -4.29 -9.06 -6.03
CA LEU A 82 -5.02 -9.12 -4.76
C LEU A 82 -6.34 -8.34 -4.87
N LEU A 83 -6.32 -7.14 -5.45
CA LEU A 83 -7.53 -6.34 -5.65
C LEU A 83 -8.52 -7.03 -6.57
N GLY A 84 -8.07 -7.58 -7.70
CA GLY A 84 -8.90 -8.33 -8.63
C GLY A 84 -9.64 -9.49 -7.94
N THR A 85 -8.89 -10.38 -7.27
CA THR A 85 -9.48 -11.52 -6.55
C THR A 85 -10.41 -11.09 -5.43
N THR A 86 -10.09 -10.00 -4.73
CA THR A 86 -10.95 -9.48 -3.64
C THR A 86 -12.29 -8.98 -4.19
N ILE A 87 -12.27 -8.27 -5.33
CA ILE A 87 -13.49 -7.78 -5.98
C ILE A 87 -14.35 -8.95 -6.47
N GLU A 88 -13.75 -9.90 -7.20
CA GLU A 88 -14.46 -11.10 -7.68
C GLU A 88 -15.14 -11.85 -6.51
N PHE A 89 -14.44 -12.02 -5.39
CA PHE A 89 -15.00 -12.67 -4.20
C PHE A 89 -16.16 -11.90 -3.58
N LEU A 90 -16.10 -10.57 -3.55
CA LEU A 90 -17.18 -9.73 -3.02
C LEU A 90 -18.41 -9.76 -3.93
N GLU A 91 -18.21 -9.84 -5.25
CA GLU A 91 -19.30 -9.94 -6.24
C GLU A 91 -19.99 -11.30 -6.23
N LEU A 92 -19.27 -12.39 -5.94
CA LEU A 92 -19.87 -13.72 -5.78
C LEU A 92 -20.73 -13.88 -4.52
N LYS A 93 -20.62 -12.96 -3.56
CA LYS A 93 -21.34 -13.00 -2.28
C LYS A 93 -22.49 -11.99 -2.16
N GLY A 94 -22.62 -11.07 -3.12
CA GLY A 94 -23.69 -10.07 -3.18
C GLY A 94 -24.84 -10.54 -4.07
#